data_AF-A0AAD5MSZ1-F1
#
_entry.id   AF-A0AAD5MSZ1-F1
#
_cell.length_a   1.000
_cell.length_b   1.000
_cell.length_c   1.000
_cell.angle_alpha   90.00
_cell.angle_beta   90.00
_cell.angle_gamma   90.00
#
_symmetry.space_group_name_H-M   'P 1'
#
loop_
_entity.id
_entity.type
_entity.pdbx_description
1 polymer ?
#
loop_
_entity_poly.entity_id
_entity_poly.type
_entity_poly.pdbx_seq_one_letter_code
_entity_poly.pdbx_strand_id
1 'polypeptide(L)'
;MRYRIATDKPLEDISDTSYSHEIWNKQLANLRAKLGEDGVTWFKVDWLFAECYMYRRIVGMTAKSKYLKSFDYFLEQKVEGFNAHLGQIHDCINYLLLASQDVSKQKQREALEVMLKMCLWGNRCDLSLSCGGPSKLAISQVESARMLDSYILCDNFGAAIDSYLLNLKPGNKGSRQLHIVLDNTGPELLGDLILAEFLMGAKLVDKTVLHGKEYPYFVSDVTGNDFEWTLRELNKQGGVYQKLYEKLSERVKKGELVYQDHRFWTYFIRTAK
;
A
#
# COMPACT_ATOMS: atom_id res chain seq x y z
N MET A 1 -12.57 -11.37 -20.36
CA MET A 1 -11.78 -12.00 -19.27
C MET A 1 -12.64 -12.81 -18.31
N ARG A 2 -13.68 -12.23 -17.68
CA ARG A 2 -14.59 -12.92 -16.74
C ARG A 2 -15.05 -14.32 -17.20
N TYR A 3 -15.54 -14.44 -18.45
CA TYR A 3 -15.93 -15.72 -19.02
C TYR A 3 -14.81 -16.77 -19.02
N ARG A 4 -13.57 -16.37 -19.35
CA ARG A 4 -12.42 -17.28 -19.39
C ARG A 4 -12.08 -17.83 -18.00
N ILE A 5 -12.13 -16.97 -17.00
CA ILE A 5 -11.91 -17.35 -15.59
C ILE A 5 -13.03 -18.31 -15.15
N ALA A 6 -14.29 -17.93 -15.35
CA ALA A 6 -15.45 -18.71 -14.91
C ALA A 6 -15.61 -20.07 -15.62
N THR A 7 -14.91 -20.30 -16.73
CA THR A 7 -14.97 -21.54 -17.50
C THR A 7 -13.61 -22.25 -17.60
N ASP A 8 -12.71 -21.95 -16.64
CA ASP A 8 -11.37 -22.53 -16.49
C ASP A 8 -10.58 -22.63 -17.81
N LYS A 9 -10.61 -21.58 -18.63
CA LYS A 9 -9.88 -21.59 -19.90
C LYS A 9 -8.37 -21.57 -19.67
N PRO A 10 -7.56 -22.10 -20.62
CA PRO A 10 -6.11 -21.96 -20.56
C PRO A 10 -5.65 -20.50 -20.47
N LEU A 11 -4.55 -20.26 -19.76
CA LEU A 11 -3.90 -18.94 -19.72
C LEU A 11 -3.17 -18.70 -21.05
N GLU A 12 -3.30 -17.48 -21.57
CA GLU A 12 -2.77 -17.10 -22.88
C GLU A 12 -1.51 -16.25 -22.73
N ASP A 13 -0.68 -16.24 -23.77
CA ASP A 13 0.43 -15.28 -23.82
C ASP A 13 -0.08 -13.84 -23.89
N ILE A 14 0.66 -12.95 -23.25
CA ILE A 14 0.40 -11.52 -23.22
C ILE A 14 1.00 -10.90 -24.47
N SER A 15 0.18 -10.16 -25.23
CA SER A 15 0.55 -9.55 -26.52
C SER A 15 0.51 -8.03 -26.51
N ASP A 16 0.47 -7.40 -25.33
CA ASP A 16 0.32 -5.94 -25.21
C ASP A 16 1.59 -5.11 -25.25
N THR A 17 2.75 -5.77 -25.27
CA THR A 17 4.07 -5.13 -25.34
C THR A 17 4.41 -4.18 -24.18
N SER A 18 3.48 -3.93 -23.25
CA SER A 18 3.64 -3.05 -22.10
C SER A 18 4.14 -3.80 -20.86
N TYR A 19 4.48 -3.08 -19.79
CA TYR A 19 4.74 -3.61 -18.45
C TYR A 19 5.49 -4.95 -18.42
N SER A 20 6.64 -5.00 -19.09
CA SER A 20 7.53 -6.17 -19.15
C SER A 20 6.82 -7.50 -19.48
N HIS A 21 5.87 -7.49 -20.43
CA HIS A 21 5.07 -8.65 -20.82
C HIS A 21 5.88 -9.93 -21.11
N GLU A 22 7.11 -9.79 -21.62
CA GLU A 22 8.01 -10.91 -21.92
C GLU A 22 8.30 -11.78 -20.69
N ILE A 23 8.41 -11.17 -19.51
CA ILE A 23 8.71 -11.89 -18.28
C ILE A 23 7.51 -12.76 -17.85
N TRP A 24 6.27 -12.30 -18.14
CA TRP A 24 5.06 -13.08 -17.95
C TRP A 24 4.98 -14.26 -18.93
N ASN A 25 5.26 -14.02 -20.21
CA ASN A 25 5.27 -15.09 -21.22
C ASN A 25 6.34 -16.15 -20.91
N LYS A 26 7.50 -15.74 -20.40
CA LYS A 26 8.52 -16.67 -19.91
C LYS A 26 8.02 -17.54 -18.76
N GLN A 27 7.28 -16.97 -17.79
CA GLN A 27 6.68 -17.74 -16.71
C GLN A 27 5.58 -18.70 -17.19
N LEU A 28 4.72 -18.26 -18.10
CA LEU A 28 3.72 -19.13 -18.72
C LEU A 28 4.36 -20.31 -19.44
N ALA A 29 5.42 -20.05 -20.22
CA ALA A 29 6.18 -21.11 -20.89
C ALA A 29 6.79 -22.11 -19.87
N ASN A 30 7.37 -21.61 -18.78
CA ASN A 30 7.90 -22.47 -17.71
C ASN A 30 6.81 -23.30 -17.02
N LEU A 31 5.64 -22.71 -16.79
CA LEU A 31 4.49 -23.43 -16.22
C LEU A 31 3.98 -24.51 -17.18
N ARG A 32 3.87 -24.22 -18.48
CA ARG A 32 3.45 -25.19 -19.52
C ARG A 32 4.45 -26.33 -19.63
N ALA A 33 5.75 -26.03 -19.56
CA ALA A 33 6.79 -27.05 -19.56
C ALA A 33 6.73 -27.96 -18.31
N LYS A 34 6.31 -27.42 -17.16
CA LYS A 34 6.22 -28.17 -15.90
C LYS A 34 4.91 -28.95 -15.73
N LEU A 35 3.79 -28.36 -16.14
CA LEU A 35 2.44 -28.86 -15.83
C LEU A 35 1.72 -29.44 -17.07
N GLY A 36 2.27 -29.26 -18.27
CA GLY A 36 1.58 -29.49 -19.53
C GLY A 36 0.59 -28.36 -19.86
N GLU A 37 0.18 -28.26 -21.13
CA GLU A 37 -0.76 -27.22 -21.59
C GLU A 37 -2.09 -27.24 -20.82
N ASP A 38 -2.65 -28.44 -20.60
CA ASP A 38 -3.90 -28.64 -19.85
C ASP A 38 -3.78 -28.36 -18.35
N GLY A 39 -2.55 -28.18 -17.85
CA GLY A 39 -2.22 -27.83 -16.47
C GLY A 39 -2.14 -26.32 -16.22
N VAL A 40 -2.10 -25.49 -17.27
CA VAL A 40 -1.97 -24.03 -17.15
C VAL A 40 -3.31 -23.35 -17.44
N THR A 41 -4.26 -23.59 -16.54
CA THR A 41 -5.62 -23.00 -16.56
C THR A 41 -5.88 -22.16 -15.30
N TRP A 42 -6.94 -21.34 -15.31
CA TRP A 42 -7.24 -20.40 -14.22
C TRP A 42 -7.40 -21.07 -12.85
N PHE A 43 -7.87 -22.31 -12.79
CA PHE A 43 -8.12 -23.05 -11.56
C PHE A 43 -6.99 -24.03 -11.18
N LYS A 44 -5.98 -24.21 -12.03
CA LYS A 44 -4.92 -25.21 -11.82
C LYS A 44 -3.55 -24.63 -11.48
N VAL A 45 -3.29 -23.37 -11.82
CA VAL A 45 -2.03 -22.69 -11.45
C VAL A 45 -2.08 -22.17 -10.02
N ASP A 46 -0.91 -21.81 -9.46
CA ASP A 46 -0.84 -21.19 -8.13
C ASP A 46 -1.78 -19.97 -8.06
N TRP A 47 -2.59 -19.87 -7.00
CA TRP A 47 -3.59 -18.81 -6.84
C TRP A 47 -2.99 -17.40 -7.00
N LEU A 48 -1.87 -17.13 -6.30
CA LEU A 48 -1.17 -15.85 -6.42
C LEU A 48 -0.71 -15.57 -7.86
N PHE A 49 -0.29 -16.58 -8.62
CA PHE A 49 0.06 -16.40 -10.02
C PHE A 49 -1.17 -16.03 -10.85
N ALA A 50 -2.27 -16.78 -10.71
CA ALA A 50 -3.53 -16.52 -11.42
C ALA A 50 -4.06 -15.11 -11.16
N GLU A 51 -4.00 -14.67 -9.90
CA GLU A 51 -4.51 -13.37 -9.48
C GLU A 51 -3.62 -12.22 -10.00
N CYS A 52 -2.30 -12.29 -9.81
CA CYS A 52 -1.37 -11.31 -10.38
C CYS A 52 -1.48 -11.25 -11.92
N TYR A 53 -1.61 -12.41 -12.57
CA TYR A 53 -1.82 -12.52 -14.02
C TYR A 53 -3.14 -11.87 -14.46
N MET A 54 -4.21 -12.02 -13.67
CA MET A 54 -5.49 -11.34 -13.93
C MET A 54 -5.30 -9.83 -13.98
N TYR A 55 -4.72 -9.21 -12.94
CA TYR A 55 -4.48 -7.77 -12.91
C TYR A 55 -3.55 -7.32 -14.03
N ARG A 56 -2.51 -8.11 -14.34
CA ARG A 56 -1.65 -7.84 -15.50
C ARG A 56 -2.44 -7.87 -16.81
N ARG A 57 -3.38 -8.80 -16.99
CA ARG A 57 -4.25 -8.84 -18.19
C ARG A 57 -5.17 -7.63 -18.26
N ILE A 58 -5.72 -7.15 -17.13
CA ILE A 58 -6.59 -5.95 -17.09
C ILE A 58 -5.81 -4.71 -17.53
N VAL A 59 -4.64 -4.44 -16.91
CA VAL A 59 -3.85 -3.25 -17.29
C VAL A 59 -3.40 -3.31 -18.76
N GLY A 60 -3.15 -4.51 -19.29
CA GLY A 60 -2.86 -4.71 -20.71
C GLY A 60 -3.97 -4.24 -21.65
N MET A 61 -5.23 -4.29 -21.22
CA MET A 61 -6.39 -3.83 -22.01
C MET A 61 -6.44 -2.31 -22.11
N THR A 62 -6.06 -1.61 -21.03
CA THR A 62 -6.03 -0.14 -21.02
C THR A 62 -4.74 0.41 -21.62
N ALA A 63 -3.61 -0.26 -21.43
CA ALA A 63 -2.30 0.15 -21.94
C ALA A 63 -2.24 0.27 -23.48
N LYS A 64 -2.99 -0.58 -24.21
CA LYS A 64 -3.11 -0.53 -25.68
C LYS A 64 -3.97 0.62 -26.18
N SER A 65 -4.83 1.18 -25.32
CA SER A 65 -5.79 2.20 -25.74
C SER A 65 -5.13 3.56 -25.85
N LYS A 66 -5.40 4.26 -26.96
CA LYS A 66 -4.99 5.66 -27.14
C LYS A 66 -5.56 6.59 -26.05
N TYR A 67 -6.75 6.28 -25.53
CA TYR A 67 -7.50 7.16 -24.64
C TYR A 67 -7.49 6.70 -23.18
N LEU A 68 -7.20 5.43 -22.91
CA LEU A 68 -7.31 4.84 -21.57
C LEU A 68 -5.96 4.44 -20.96
N LYS A 69 -4.83 4.76 -21.60
CA LYS A 69 -3.50 4.33 -21.14
C LYS A 69 -3.19 4.69 -19.67
N SER A 70 -3.69 5.84 -19.22
CA SER A 70 -3.51 6.34 -17.84
C SER A 70 -4.79 6.24 -17.00
N PHE A 71 -5.81 5.53 -17.48
CA PHE A 71 -7.08 5.40 -16.77
C PHE A 71 -6.95 4.39 -15.63
N ASP A 72 -7.18 4.84 -14.41
CA ASP A 72 -7.34 3.96 -13.25
C ASP A 72 -8.82 3.56 -13.11
N TYR A 73 -9.10 2.30 -13.42
CA TYR A 73 -10.42 1.68 -13.37
C TYR A 73 -10.91 1.37 -11.95
N PHE A 74 -10.09 1.63 -10.93
CA PHE A 74 -10.46 1.54 -9.52
C PHE A 74 -10.53 2.91 -8.83
N LEU A 75 -10.18 4.00 -9.52
CA LEU A 75 -10.08 5.34 -8.93
C LEU A 75 -11.35 5.76 -8.21
N GLU A 76 -12.52 5.53 -8.81
CA GLU A 76 -13.81 5.91 -8.21
C GLU A 76 -13.98 5.26 -6.82
N GLN A 77 -13.74 3.96 -6.72
CA GLN A 77 -13.85 3.22 -5.45
C GLN A 77 -12.81 3.67 -4.42
N LYS A 78 -11.58 3.99 -4.86
CA LYS A 78 -10.52 4.54 -3.99
C LYS A 78 -10.91 5.91 -3.42
N VAL A 79 -11.46 6.79 -4.26
CA VAL A 79 -11.92 8.13 -3.87
C VAL A 79 -13.11 8.05 -2.92
N GLU A 80 -14.09 7.19 -3.23
CA GLU A 80 -15.22 6.92 -2.33
C GLU A 80 -14.75 6.37 -0.98
N GLY A 81 -13.82 5.42 -1.00
CA GLY A 81 -13.18 4.86 0.19
C GLY A 81 -12.50 5.92 1.04
N PHE A 82 -11.75 6.84 0.45
CA PHE A 82 -11.15 7.96 1.19
C PHE A 82 -12.22 8.88 1.81
N ASN A 83 -13.19 9.33 1.00
CA ASN A 83 -14.22 10.27 1.43
C ASN A 83 -15.13 9.71 2.53
N ALA A 84 -15.41 8.41 2.50
CA ALA A 84 -16.22 7.73 3.51
C ALA A 84 -15.55 7.69 4.90
N HIS A 85 -14.23 7.93 4.98
CA HIS A 85 -13.44 7.77 6.19
C HIS A 85 -12.73 9.05 6.66
N LEU A 86 -13.17 10.22 6.18
CA LEU A 86 -12.59 11.51 6.59
C LEU A 86 -12.55 11.67 8.11
N GLY A 87 -13.64 11.33 8.82
CA GLY A 87 -13.69 11.40 10.29
C GLY A 87 -12.62 10.54 10.98
N GLN A 88 -12.43 9.30 10.51
CA GLN A 88 -11.42 8.40 11.06
C GLN A 88 -10.00 8.90 10.75
N ILE A 89 -9.77 9.42 9.55
CA ILE A 89 -8.50 10.05 9.15
C ILE A 89 -8.21 11.27 10.03
N HIS A 90 -9.21 12.12 10.27
CA HIS A 90 -9.11 13.28 11.16
C HIS A 90 -8.61 12.90 12.56
N ASP A 91 -9.15 11.83 13.15
CA ASP A 91 -8.74 11.35 14.46
C ASP A 91 -7.30 10.84 14.47
N CYS A 92 -6.88 10.14 13.42
CA CYS A 92 -5.51 9.68 13.26
C CYS A 92 -4.52 10.85 13.14
N ILE A 93 -4.90 11.91 12.41
CA ILE A 93 -4.09 13.14 12.28
C ILE A 93 -3.98 13.84 13.63
N ASN A 94 -5.07 13.97 14.37
CA ASN A 94 -5.02 14.58 15.70
C ASN A 94 -4.16 13.77 16.67
N TYR A 95 -4.21 12.43 16.59
CA TYR A 95 -3.33 11.58 17.37
C TYR A 95 -1.85 11.87 17.08
N LEU A 96 -1.47 11.98 15.80
CA LEU A 96 -0.12 12.40 15.40
C LEU A 96 0.28 13.74 16.02
N LEU A 97 -0.59 14.76 15.88
CA LEU A 97 -0.30 16.11 16.35
C LEU A 97 -0.13 16.18 17.87
N LEU A 98 -0.91 15.40 18.62
CA LEU A 98 -0.80 15.28 20.08
C LEU A 98 0.46 14.50 20.49
N ALA A 99 0.70 13.33 19.87
CA ALA A 99 1.87 12.51 20.15
C ALA A 99 3.19 13.23 19.85
N SER A 100 3.18 14.17 18.89
CA SER A 100 4.35 14.96 18.53
C SER A 100 4.71 16.06 19.54
N GLN A 101 3.88 16.32 20.56
CA GLN A 101 4.14 17.35 21.57
C GLN A 101 5.10 16.87 22.67
N ASP A 102 5.14 15.57 22.94
CA ASP A 102 5.99 14.98 23.98
C ASP A 102 7.10 14.14 23.34
N VAL A 103 8.34 14.62 23.50
CA VAL A 103 9.54 13.99 22.92
C VAL A 103 10.23 13.02 23.88
N SER A 104 9.63 12.72 25.03
CA SER A 104 10.19 11.73 25.95
C SER A 104 10.19 10.35 25.31
N LYS A 105 11.26 9.58 25.55
CA LYS A 105 11.43 8.24 24.97
C LYS A 105 10.26 7.31 25.31
N GLN A 106 9.71 7.43 26.51
CA GLN A 106 8.56 6.65 26.95
C GLN A 106 7.30 6.97 26.14
N LYS A 107 6.97 8.27 25.94
CA LYS A 107 5.82 8.67 25.13
C LYS A 107 6.00 8.38 23.66
N GLN A 108 7.21 8.50 23.14
CA GLN A 108 7.53 8.06 21.78
C GLN A 108 7.30 6.55 21.61
N ARG A 109 7.72 5.73 22.58
CA ARG A 109 7.48 4.28 22.55
C ARG A 109 5.98 3.95 22.53
N GLU A 110 5.21 4.56 23.43
CA GLU A 110 3.74 4.40 23.49
C GLU A 110 3.06 4.84 22.17
N ALA A 111 3.49 5.98 21.62
CA ALA A 111 2.96 6.49 20.36
C ALA A 111 3.26 5.56 19.17
N LEU A 112 4.48 5.02 19.10
CA LEU A 112 4.87 4.07 18.05
C LEU A 112 4.05 2.79 18.12
N GLU A 113 3.78 2.28 19.32
CA GLU A 113 2.95 1.09 19.47
C GLU A 113 1.53 1.31 18.92
N VAL A 114 0.91 2.45 19.24
CA VAL A 114 -0.41 2.80 18.70
C VAL A 114 -0.34 3.02 17.20
N MET A 115 0.65 3.73 16.66
CA MET A 115 0.76 4.00 15.22
C MET A 115 1.04 2.73 14.40
N LEU A 116 1.83 1.79 14.90
CA LEU A 116 2.04 0.51 14.23
C LEU A 116 0.75 -0.33 14.20
N LYS A 117 -0.02 -0.31 15.29
CA LYS A 117 -1.36 -0.91 15.33
C LYS A 117 -2.34 -0.17 14.41
N MET A 118 -2.24 1.15 14.28
CA MET A 118 -3.04 1.93 13.33
C MET A 118 -2.76 1.50 11.89
N CYS A 119 -1.49 1.32 11.50
CA CYS A 119 -1.11 0.77 10.20
C CYS A 119 -1.71 -0.63 9.99
N LEU A 120 -1.54 -1.54 10.96
CA LEU A 120 -2.09 -2.90 10.90
C LEU A 120 -3.60 -2.91 10.66
N TRP A 121 -4.35 -2.13 11.44
CA TRP A 121 -5.81 -2.13 11.38
C TRP A 121 -6.37 -1.26 10.25
N GLY A 122 -5.56 -0.39 9.65
CA GLY A 122 -5.90 0.36 8.43
C GLY A 122 -6.28 -0.57 7.28
N ASN A 123 -5.66 -1.75 7.20
CA ASN A 123 -5.96 -2.77 6.19
C ASN A 123 -7.40 -3.33 6.27
N ARG A 124 -8.16 -3.07 7.35
CA ARG A 124 -9.59 -3.42 7.39
C ARG A 124 -10.43 -2.58 6.41
N CYS A 125 -9.86 -1.53 5.82
CA CYS A 125 -10.42 -0.76 4.72
C CYS A 125 -10.18 -1.37 3.34
N ASP A 126 -9.49 -2.50 3.24
CA ASP A 126 -9.18 -3.14 1.96
C ASP A 126 -10.46 -3.38 1.15
N LEU A 127 -10.47 -2.81 -0.06
CA LEU A 127 -11.60 -2.92 -0.99
C LEU A 127 -11.62 -4.29 -1.67
N SER A 128 -10.52 -5.02 -1.69
CA SER A 128 -10.48 -6.40 -2.16
C SER A 128 -11.35 -7.31 -1.29
N LEU A 129 -11.32 -7.13 0.04
CA LEU A 129 -12.14 -7.87 1.00
C LEU A 129 -13.64 -7.64 0.78
N SER A 130 -14.02 -6.44 0.37
CA SER A 130 -15.41 -6.07 0.07
C SER A 130 -15.79 -6.31 -1.39
N CYS A 131 -14.92 -6.91 -2.21
CA CYS A 131 -15.11 -7.08 -3.66
C CYS A 131 -15.42 -5.74 -4.38
N GLY A 132 -14.76 -4.66 -3.97
CA GLY A 132 -14.95 -3.30 -4.48
C GLY A 132 -16.18 -2.59 -3.92
N GLY A 133 -16.86 -3.19 -2.94
CA GLY A 133 -17.98 -2.56 -2.23
C GLY A 133 -17.52 -1.52 -1.20
N PRO A 134 -18.40 -0.62 -0.77
CA PRO A 134 -18.07 0.38 0.24
C PRO A 134 -17.71 -0.31 1.57
N SER A 135 -16.43 -0.27 1.94
CA SER A 135 -15.99 -0.58 3.30
C SER A 135 -16.29 0.63 4.19
N LYS A 136 -16.81 0.39 5.40
CA LYS A 136 -16.97 1.43 6.43
C LYS A 136 -16.30 0.96 7.70
N LEU A 137 -15.25 1.66 8.12
CA LEU A 137 -14.76 1.55 9.48
C LEU A 137 -15.80 2.12 10.44
N ALA A 138 -16.28 1.28 11.35
CA ALA A 138 -17.16 1.73 12.44
C ALA A 138 -16.43 2.66 13.43
N ILE A 139 -15.11 2.49 13.57
CA ILE A 139 -14.25 3.19 14.53
C ILE A 139 -12.93 3.61 13.85
N SER A 140 -12.24 4.61 14.38
CA SER A 140 -10.94 5.04 13.82
C SER A 140 -9.85 3.98 14.01
N GLN A 141 -8.74 4.09 13.24
CA GLN A 141 -7.60 3.19 13.45
C GLN A 141 -6.97 3.38 14.84
N VAL A 142 -7.04 4.59 15.42
CA VAL A 142 -6.58 4.86 16.79
C VAL A 142 -7.39 4.08 17.82
N GLU A 143 -8.71 4.05 17.64
CA GLU A 143 -9.61 3.29 18.50
C GLU A 143 -9.44 1.77 18.30
N SER A 144 -9.30 1.34 17.04
CA SER A 144 -8.99 -0.05 16.69
C SER A 144 -7.69 -0.52 17.34
N ALA A 145 -6.66 0.32 17.37
CA ALA A 145 -5.38 0.04 18.01
C ALA A 145 -5.47 -0.18 19.53
N ARG A 146 -6.60 0.15 20.17
CA ARG A 146 -6.82 -0.12 21.60
C ARG A 146 -7.74 -1.30 21.84
N MET A 147 -8.69 -1.52 20.94
CA MET A 147 -9.76 -2.50 21.11
C MET A 147 -9.43 -3.88 20.53
N LEU A 148 -8.51 -3.93 19.56
CA LEU A 148 -8.31 -5.13 18.74
C LEU A 148 -7.03 -5.89 19.07
N ASP A 149 -6.31 -5.53 20.13
CA ASP A 149 -5.06 -6.18 20.54
C ASP A 149 -5.22 -7.71 20.72
N SER A 150 -6.37 -8.16 21.22
CA SER A 150 -6.65 -9.60 21.39
C SER A 150 -6.76 -10.39 20.08
N TYR A 151 -6.87 -9.71 18.93
CA TYR A 151 -6.93 -10.33 17.60
C TYR A 151 -5.54 -10.43 16.94
N ILE A 152 -4.47 -9.96 17.60
CA ILE A 152 -3.10 -10.08 17.11
C ILE A 152 -2.55 -11.44 17.53
N LEU A 153 -2.44 -12.36 16.57
CA LEU A 153 -1.98 -13.73 16.82
C LEU A 153 -0.46 -13.83 17.04
N CYS A 154 0.30 -12.95 16.39
CA CYS A 154 1.76 -12.87 16.51
C CYS A 154 2.16 -11.40 16.65
N ASP A 155 2.65 -11.02 17.82
CA ASP A 155 3.03 -9.64 18.14
C ASP A 155 4.54 -9.51 18.29
N ASN A 156 5.16 -8.74 17.39
CA ASN A 156 6.56 -8.34 17.46
C ASN A 156 6.73 -6.82 17.54
N PHE A 157 5.69 -6.05 17.88
CA PHE A 157 5.77 -4.60 17.96
C PHE A 157 6.80 -4.13 18.98
N GLY A 158 6.83 -4.72 20.17
CA GLY A 158 7.83 -4.39 21.19
C GLY A 158 9.26 -4.55 20.67
N ALA A 159 9.55 -5.68 20.00
CA ALA A 159 10.86 -5.91 19.39
C ALA A 159 11.15 -4.92 18.25
N ALA A 160 10.18 -4.63 17.38
CA ALA A 160 10.32 -3.66 16.29
C ALA A 160 10.62 -2.25 16.83
N ILE A 161 9.93 -1.81 17.88
CA ILE A 161 10.08 -0.48 18.47
C ILE A 161 11.41 -0.40 19.22
N ASP A 162 11.63 -1.31 20.17
CA ASP A 162 12.74 -1.23 21.12
C ASP A 162 14.06 -1.63 20.46
N SER A 163 14.07 -2.56 19.51
CA SER A 163 15.33 -2.99 18.87
C SER A 163 15.66 -2.20 17.61
N TYR A 164 14.66 -1.65 16.91
CA TYR A 164 14.85 -1.00 15.62
C TYR A 164 14.44 0.47 15.62
N LEU A 165 13.15 0.81 15.78
CA LEU A 165 12.69 2.19 15.53
C LEU A 165 13.31 3.23 16.47
N LEU A 166 13.40 2.93 17.77
CA LEU A 166 14.00 3.86 18.75
C LEU A 166 15.53 3.86 18.74
N ASN A 167 16.16 2.85 18.13
CA ASN A 167 17.60 2.64 18.16
C ASN A 167 18.21 2.55 16.75
N LEU A 168 17.48 3.04 15.73
CA LEU A 168 17.88 2.95 14.34
C LEU A 168 19.18 3.73 14.12
N LYS A 169 20.22 3.03 13.65
CA LYS A 169 21.51 3.63 13.35
C LYS A 169 21.57 4.04 11.88
N PRO A 170 22.31 5.12 11.54
CA PRO A 170 22.55 5.47 10.15
C PRO A 170 23.17 4.29 9.39
N GLY A 171 22.68 4.01 8.18
CA GLY A 171 23.26 2.98 7.32
C GLY A 171 24.56 3.42 6.66
N ASN A 172 25.07 2.63 5.71
CA ASN A 172 26.33 2.90 4.99
C ASN A 172 26.37 4.25 4.27
N LYS A 173 25.20 4.83 3.93
CA LYS A 173 25.08 6.16 3.30
C LYS A 173 24.97 7.30 4.32
N GLY A 174 25.15 7.03 5.61
CA GLY A 174 25.10 8.02 6.69
C GLY A 174 23.70 8.50 7.06
N SER A 175 22.63 7.85 6.58
CA SER A 175 21.24 8.21 6.92
C SER A 175 20.43 7.02 7.43
N ARG A 176 19.52 7.29 8.36
CA ARG A 176 18.52 6.35 8.88
C ARG A 176 17.34 6.35 7.93
N GLN A 177 17.07 5.21 7.30
CA GLN A 177 16.02 5.11 6.29
C GLN A 177 14.95 4.12 6.72
N LEU A 178 13.70 4.53 6.58
CA LEU A 178 12.54 3.65 6.67
C LEU A 178 12.05 3.34 5.26
N HIS A 179 11.80 2.06 4.98
CA HIS A 179 11.18 1.64 3.74
C HIS A 179 9.82 1.03 4.07
N ILE A 180 8.77 1.55 3.44
CA ILE A 180 7.40 1.02 3.60
C ILE A 180 6.98 0.47 2.23
N VAL A 181 6.66 -0.82 2.17
CA VAL A 181 6.03 -1.41 0.99
C VAL A 181 4.54 -1.26 1.17
N LEU A 182 3.94 -0.40 0.34
CA LEU A 182 2.56 0.03 0.48
C LEU A 182 1.60 -1.04 -0.05
N ASP A 183 0.49 -1.19 0.66
CA ASP A 183 -0.65 -1.97 0.24
C ASP A 183 -1.75 -1.03 -0.27
N ASN A 184 -2.77 -0.69 0.52
CA ASN A 184 -3.96 0.04 0.05
C ASN A 184 -3.92 1.56 0.22
N THR A 185 -4.70 2.22 -0.64
CA THR A 185 -5.06 3.64 -0.56
C THR A 185 -6.03 3.94 0.58
N GLY A 186 -6.41 5.21 0.73
CA GLY A 186 -7.41 5.61 1.72
C GLY A 186 -6.83 5.64 3.14
N PRO A 187 -7.59 5.20 4.15
CA PRO A 187 -7.15 5.26 5.55
C PRO A 187 -5.86 4.49 5.85
N GLU A 188 -5.55 3.42 5.10
CA GLU A 188 -4.31 2.65 5.29
C GLU A 188 -3.08 3.46 4.90
N LEU A 189 -3.03 3.97 3.66
CA LEU A 189 -1.98 4.90 3.22
C LEU A 189 -1.83 6.10 4.18
N LEU A 190 -2.93 6.61 4.73
CA LEU A 190 -2.87 7.69 5.71
C LEU A 190 -2.22 7.27 7.02
N GLY A 191 -2.48 6.06 7.49
CA GLY A 191 -1.78 5.47 8.64
C GLY A 191 -0.28 5.40 8.41
N ASP A 192 0.14 4.91 7.24
CA ASP A 192 1.56 4.81 6.87
C ASP A 192 2.25 6.17 6.78
N LEU A 193 1.58 7.17 6.18
CA LEU A 193 2.09 8.54 6.09
C LEU A 193 2.17 9.21 7.47
N ILE A 194 1.23 8.91 8.37
CA ILE A 194 1.25 9.38 9.76
C ILE A 194 2.43 8.78 10.52
N LEU A 195 2.65 7.47 10.42
CA LEU A 195 3.81 6.80 11.02
C LEU A 195 5.13 7.37 10.48
N ALA A 196 5.21 7.57 9.16
CA ALA A 196 6.37 8.14 8.51
C ALA A 196 6.66 9.57 9.00
N GLU A 197 5.66 10.44 9.05
CA GLU A 197 5.83 11.81 9.54
C GLU A 197 6.15 11.85 11.04
N PHE A 198 5.59 10.95 11.86
CA PHE A 198 5.97 10.86 13.27
C PHE A 198 7.45 10.52 13.43
N LEU A 199 7.93 9.49 12.73
CA LEU A 199 9.33 9.05 12.80
C LEU A 199 10.31 10.12 12.30
N MET A 200 9.96 10.83 11.22
CA MET A 200 10.77 11.94 10.70
C MET A 200 10.69 13.19 11.62
N GLY A 201 9.51 13.49 12.16
CA GLY A 201 9.27 14.60 13.09
C GLY A 201 10.04 14.42 14.41
N ALA A 202 10.05 13.19 14.93
CA ALA A 202 10.82 12.80 16.11
C ALA A 202 12.33 12.63 15.84
N LYS A 203 12.77 12.84 14.59
CA LYS A 203 14.17 12.63 14.14
C LYS A 203 14.68 11.23 14.44
N LEU A 204 13.81 10.22 14.42
CA LEU A 204 14.17 8.80 14.53
C LEU A 204 14.59 8.24 13.16
N VAL A 205 14.02 8.80 12.09
CA VAL A 205 14.33 8.48 10.70
C VAL A 205 14.67 9.78 9.97
N ASP A 206 15.66 9.73 9.07
CA ASP A 206 16.07 10.87 8.25
C ASP A 206 15.36 10.88 6.89
N LYS A 207 14.97 9.71 6.40
CA LYS A 207 14.28 9.55 5.11
C LYS A 207 13.34 8.34 5.12
N THR A 208 12.14 8.53 4.59
CA THR A 208 11.19 7.45 4.31
C THR A 208 11.02 7.25 2.81
N VAL A 209 11.15 6.01 2.35
CA VAL A 209 10.90 5.59 0.97
C VAL A 209 9.66 4.71 0.94
N LEU A 210 8.62 5.18 0.25
CA LEU A 210 7.39 4.46 0.01
C LEU A 210 7.53 3.67 -1.30
N HIS A 211 7.25 2.37 -1.26
CA HIS A 211 7.29 1.48 -2.41
C HIS A 211 5.87 1.10 -2.80
N GLY A 212 5.38 1.60 -3.93
CA GLY A 212 4.04 1.29 -4.43
C GLY A 212 4.04 0.56 -5.76
N LYS A 213 2.85 0.46 -6.35
CA LYS A 213 2.60 -0.31 -7.58
C LYS A 213 2.71 0.57 -8.83
N GLU A 214 3.26 0.02 -9.91
CA GLU A 214 3.52 0.76 -11.15
C GLU A 214 2.23 1.06 -11.97
N TYR A 215 1.13 0.36 -11.68
CA TYR A 215 -0.18 0.51 -12.31
C TYR A 215 -1.31 0.08 -11.35
N PRO A 216 -2.59 0.40 -11.65
CA PRO A 216 -3.72 -0.02 -10.82
C PRO A 216 -3.74 -1.54 -10.59
N TYR A 217 -3.58 -1.93 -9.33
CA TYR A 217 -3.31 -3.30 -8.90
C TYR A 217 -4.21 -3.64 -7.72
N PHE A 218 -4.66 -4.89 -7.63
CA PHE A 218 -5.39 -5.42 -6.46
C PHE A 218 -6.51 -4.51 -5.92
N VAL A 219 -7.23 -3.84 -6.83
CA VAL A 219 -8.29 -2.87 -6.54
C VAL A 219 -7.76 -1.59 -5.87
N SER A 220 -7.35 -1.68 -4.61
CA SER A 220 -7.05 -0.53 -3.77
C SER A 220 -5.58 -0.20 -3.66
N ASP A 221 -4.67 -0.96 -4.27
CA ASP A 221 -3.23 -0.74 -4.08
C ASP A 221 -2.76 0.65 -4.48
N VAL A 222 -1.79 1.18 -3.72
CA VAL A 222 -1.24 2.52 -3.93
C VAL A 222 -0.33 2.60 -5.14
N THR A 223 -0.75 3.39 -6.13
CA THR A 223 0.09 3.88 -7.22
C THR A 223 0.65 5.28 -6.92
N GLY A 224 1.61 5.76 -7.73
CA GLY A 224 2.14 7.12 -7.58
C GLY A 224 1.08 8.19 -7.76
N ASN A 225 0.10 7.95 -8.65
CA ASN A 225 -1.03 8.85 -8.84
C ASN A 225 -1.92 8.94 -7.60
N ASP A 226 -2.10 7.82 -6.89
CA ASP A 226 -2.89 7.78 -5.67
C ASP A 226 -2.20 8.56 -4.54
N PHE A 227 -0.88 8.39 -4.37
CA PHE A 227 -0.09 9.18 -3.42
C PHE A 227 -0.22 10.68 -3.66
N GLU A 228 -0.03 11.12 -4.91
CA GLU A 228 -0.17 12.53 -5.29
C GLU A 228 -1.61 13.04 -5.13
N TRP A 229 -2.60 12.20 -5.44
CA TRP A 229 -4.01 12.52 -5.21
C TRP A 229 -4.32 12.71 -3.73
N THR A 230 -3.83 11.82 -2.86
CA THR A 230 -3.99 11.89 -1.42
C THR A 230 -3.44 13.20 -0.85
N LEU A 231 -2.23 13.63 -1.26
CA LEU A 231 -1.66 14.90 -0.81
C LEU A 231 -2.52 16.09 -1.24
N ARG A 232 -3.00 16.11 -2.49
CA ARG A 232 -3.90 17.17 -2.99
C ARG A 232 -5.21 17.22 -2.21
N GLU A 233 -5.78 16.06 -1.90
CA GLU A 233 -7.04 16.00 -1.17
C GLU A 233 -6.86 16.49 0.28
N LEU A 234 -5.76 16.13 0.96
CA LEU A 234 -5.44 16.67 2.28
C LEU A 234 -5.35 18.20 2.28
N ASN A 235 -4.71 18.79 1.27
CA ASN A 235 -4.63 20.25 1.12
C ASN A 235 -6.02 20.88 0.93
N LYS A 236 -6.88 20.24 0.12
CA LYS A 236 -8.22 20.72 -0.20
C LYS A 236 -9.18 20.67 0.99
N GLN A 237 -9.09 19.63 1.83
CA GLN A 237 -9.96 19.47 3.01
C GLN A 237 -9.75 20.56 4.08
N GLY A 238 -8.57 21.18 4.15
CA GLY A 238 -8.29 22.26 5.10
C GLY A 238 -8.05 21.80 6.54
N GLY A 239 -7.99 22.74 7.49
CA GLY A 239 -7.95 22.43 8.92
C GLY A 239 -6.79 21.52 9.33
N VAL A 240 -7.08 20.42 10.04
CA VAL A 240 -6.05 19.46 10.46
C VAL A 240 -5.44 18.68 9.29
N TYR A 241 -6.20 18.45 8.23
CA TYR A 241 -5.70 17.77 7.02
C TYR A 241 -4.64 18.59 6.31
N GLN A 242 -4.88 19.91 6.20
CA GLN A 242 -3.90 20.84 5.64
C GLN A 242 -2.61 20.88 6.47
N LYS A 243 -2.68 20.80 7.80
CA LYS A 243 -1.49 20.71 8.65
C LYS A 243 -0.65 19.45 8.37
N LEU A 244 -1.31 18.30 8.15
CA LEU A 244 -0.59 17.09 7.74
C LEU A 244 0.00 17.26 6.33
N TYR A 245 -0.75 17.82 5.39
CA TYR A 245 -0.27 18.10 4.04
C TYR A 245 0.97 19.02 4.05
N GLU A 246 0.97 20.09 4.84
CA GLU A 246 2.11 21.02 4.94
C GLU A 246 3.37 20.28 5.39
N LYS A 247 3.26 19.44 6.43
CA LYS A 247 4.36 18.58 6.89
C LYS A 247 4.85 17.64 5.80
N LEU A 248 3.96 16.82 5.24
CA LEU A 248 4.32 15.82 4.22
C LEU A 248 4.89 16.47 2.96
N SER A 249 4.31 17.56 2.49
CA SER A 249 4.77 18.28 1.30
C SER A 249 6.14 18.92 1.51
N GLU A 250 6.47 19.36 2.73
CA GLU A 250 7.82 19.81 3.07
C GLU A 250 8.82 18.65 3.04
N ARG A 251 8.47 17.48 3.58
CA ARG A 251 9.31 16.27 3.49
C ARG A 251 9.57 15.85 2.05
N VAL A 252 8.54 15.90 1.19
CA VAL A 252 8.65 15.60 -0.24
C VAL A 252 9.61 16.59 -0.91
N LYS A 253 9.43 17.90 -0.67
CA LYS A 253 10.31 18.96 -1.23
C LYS A 253 11.78 18.79 -0.82
N LYS A 254 12.04 18.32 0.41
CA LYS A 254 13.40 18.05 0.92
C LYS A 254 13.97 16.70 0.47
N GLY A 255 13.17 15.85 -0.17
CA GLY A 255 13.56 14.48 -0.53
C GLY A 255 13.66 13.52 0.68
N GLU A 256 13.05 13.90 1.81
CA GLU A 256 12.95 13.12 3.03
C GLU A 256 11.79 12.12 2.95
N LEU A 257 10.71 12.43 2.21
CA LEU A 257 9.65 11.48 1.87
C LEU A 257 9.65 11.25 0.36
N VAL A 258 9.83 10.00 -0.07
CA VAL A 258 9.97 9.67 -1.49
C VAL A 258 9.08 8.51 -1.86
N TYR A 259 8.23 8.68 -2.88
CA TYR A 259 7.53 7.57 -3.52
C TYR A 259 8.39 6.95 -4.63
N GLN A 260 8.41 5.62 -4.69
CA GLN A 260 9.01 4.85 -5.77
C GLN A 260 8.07 3.71 -6.14
N ASP A 261 7.88 3.47 -7.43
CA ASP A 261 7.35 2.20 -7.90
C ASP A 261 8.49 1.34 -8.45
N HIS A 262 8.24 0.03 -8.51
CA HIS A 262 9.12 -0.90 -9.20
C HIS A 262 8.30 -2.10 -9.65
N ARG A 263 8.56 -2.58 -10.87
CA ARG A 263 7.89 -3.75 -11.47
C ARG A 263 7.92 -5.03 -10.63
N PHE A 264 8.84 -5.11 -9.65
CA PHE A 264 8.92 -6.22 -8.70
C PHE A 264 7.62 -6.36 -7.91
N TRP A 265 6.98 -5.24 -7.53
CA TRP A 265 5.78 -5.22 -6.70
C TRP A 265 4.50 -5.59 -7.45
N THR A 266 4.55 -5.64 -8.78
CA THR A 266 3.43 -5.93 -9.69
C THR A 266 3.66 -7.23 -10.49
N TYR A 267 4.63 -8.03 -10.06
CA TYR A 267 5.03 -9.27 -10.71
C TYR A 267 4.93 -10.48 -9.77
N PHE A 268 4.65 -11.66 -10.33
CA PHE A 268 4.70 -12.90 -9.56
C PHE A 268 6.15 -13.35 -9.40
N ILE A 269 6.67 -13.36 -8.19
CA ILE A 269 7.95 -14.01 -7.86
C ILE A 269 7.73 -14.95 -6.70
N ARG A 270 7.82 -16.26 -6.95
CA ARG A 270 8.20 -17.19 -5.90
C ARG A 270 9.69 -16.98 -5.66
N THR A 271 10.05 -16.43 -4.50
CA THR A 271 11.39 -16.69 -3.99
C THR A 271 11.49 -18.20 -3.85
N ALA A 272 12.46 -18.81 -4.56
CA ALA A 272 12.72 -20.23 -4.43
C ALA A 272 13.00 -20.52 -2.95
N LYS A 273 12.20 -21.38 -2.34
CA LYS A 273 12.60 -22.11 -1.13
C LYS A 273 13.30 -23.38 -1.56
#